data_AF-K2G3A8-F1
#
_entry.id   AF-K2G3A8-F1
#
_cell.length_a   1.000
_cell.length_b   1.000
_cell.length_c   1.000
_cell.angle_alpha   90.00
_cell.angle_beta   90.00
_cell.angle_gamma   90.00
#
_symmetry.space_group_name_H-M   'P 1'
#
loop_
_entity.id
_entity.type
_entity.pdbx_description
1 polymer ?
#
loop_
_entity_poly.entity_id
_entity_poly.type
_entity_poly.pdbx_seq_one_letter_code
_entity_poly.pdbx_strand_id
1 'polypeptide(L)'
;MKKILIFLVSLLSMHISYAEDYLSELYKSQFIDFSFNKDLSSFSATSYDAWLKDWKNITWKYDGGISNAVYSPDWKKFAYEGGIRVHKDGSDYTYWEVVVNWKILKWRYEQTFNPSFSKAWDLYFFWKKNNRSELLKNWKVISSKNYDVSEFAISDDNKSLSYVWYKNDRAYLIKDGKIIAKDFEYIDSLKYSPRSSDIFYITHLKDKTSLYKNSSLIFSDYDITLNWNSFAPDWSSYSYLFSRDNKFELISILIKDWKVIKSWYSAMALLTYSPDSNNLAYAWYNWKWYIIKNGKVVSKWYSYRPREIIFSPDSKSFSFVVDSWWQKTSVAKDWVIINTSFKSSQNVIYSSDSKHYFYIWCNDNDACNIIKDWTIIKTTPDILTNIFVSETWNKILYAWIRDDKYYVATMDY
;
A
#
# COMPACT_ATOMS: atom_id res chain seq x y z
N MET A 1 -29.98 56.12 -23.15
CA MET A 1 -30.78 55.08 -22.48
C MET A 1 -30.05 53.74 -22.66
N LYS A 2 -29.64 53.14 -21.53
CA LYS A 2 -29.20 51.73 -21.25
C LYS A 2 -28.19 51.08 -22.23
N LYS A 3 -26.88 50.98 -21.90
CA LYS A 3 -26.18 50.08 -20.93
C LYS A 3 -26.55 48.60 -21.19
N ILE A 4 -25.61 47.66 -21.39
CA ILE A 4 -24.62 47.17 -20.42
C ILE A 4 -23.31 46.73 -21.12
N LEU A 5 -22.23 47.38 -20.68
CA LEU A 5 -20.81 47.02 -20.67
C LEU A 5 -20.55 46.19 -19.38
N ILE A 6 -19.45 45.38 -19.30
CA ILE A 6 -18.61 44.99 -18.11
C ILE A 6 -18.16 43.51 -18.26
N PHE A 7 -16.91 43.04 -18.10
CA PHE A 7 -15.60 43.50 -17.57
C PHE A 7 -14.47 42.67 -18.27
N LEU A 8 -13.30 43.18 -18.66
CA LEU A 8 -12.11 43.49 -17.85
C LEU A 8 -11.63 42.33 -16.98
N VAL A 9 -10.72 41.49 -17.53
CA VAL A 9 -9.82 40.64 -16.74
C VAL A 9 -8.75 41.54 -16.16
N SER A 10 -9.09 42.19 -15.05
CA SER A 10 -8.14 42.89 -14.21
C SER A 10 -7.23 41.89 -13.52
N LEU A 11 -5.92 42.13 -13.63
CA LEU A 11 -4.94 41.72 -12.63
C LEU A 11 -5.50 42.02 -11.23
N LEU A 12 -5.92 40.97 -10.53
CA LEU A 12 -5.86 40.89 -9.09
C LEU A 12 -4.98 39.69 -8.80
N SER A 13 -3.70 39.99 -8.58
CA SER A 13 -2.89 39.23 -7.65
C SER A 13 -3.59 39.29 -6.28
N MET A 14 -4.58 38.41 -6.07
CA MET A 14 -4.90 38.00 -4.71
C MET A 14 -3.63 37.30 -4.22
N HIS A 15 -2.82 38.02 -3.44
CA HIS A 15 -2.00 37.38 -2.43
C HIS A 15 -2.96 36.72 -1.44
N ILE A 16 -3.48 35.55 -1.81
CA ILE A 16 -3.74 34.52 -0.82
C ILE A 16 -2.33 34.07 -0.43
N SER A 17 -1.79 34.64 0.63
CA SER A 17 -0.65 34.06 1.30
C SER A 17 -1.14 32.74 1.88
N TYR A 18 -1.10 31.67 1.09
CA TYR A 18 -1.10 30.32 1.64
C TYR A 18 0.16 30.27 2.49
N ALA A 19 -0.02 30.24 3.81
CA ALA A 19 1.08 29.99 4.72
C ALA A 19 1.53 28.56 4.44
N GLU A 20 2.58 28.42 3.64
CA GLU A 20 3.27 27.14 3.49
C GLU A 20 4.07 26.90 4.76
N ASP A 21 3.61 25.95 5.56
CA ASP A 21 4.45 25.37 6.59
C ASP A 21 5.49 24.50 5.88
N TYR A 22 6.65 25.10 5.60
CA TYR A 22 7.77 24.40 4.99
C TYR A 22 8.34 23.39 5.99
N LEU A 23 8.09 22.10 5.77
CA LEU A 23 8.45 21.05 6.74
C LEU A 23 9.93 20.64 6.69
N SER A 24 10.79 21.55 6.22
CA SER A 24 12.26 21.49 6.11
C SER A 24 12.84 20.58 5.01
N GLU A 25 14.10 20.86 4.64
CA GLU A 25 14.96 19.96 3.87
C GLU A 25 15.03 18.62 4.61
N LEU A 26 14.61 17.55 3.94
CA LEU A 26 14.58 16.25 4.59
C LEU A 26 15.95 15.57 4.48
N TYR A 27 16.31 14.85 3.42
CA TYR A 27 17.60 14.13 3.37
C TYR A 27 18.03 13.79 1.92
N LYS A 28 19.28 13.31 1.76
CA LYS A 28 19.85 12.78 0.49
C LYS A 28 19.35 11.38 0.11
N SER A 29 18.84 10.60 1.06
CA SER A 29 18.36 9.23 0.83
C SER A 29 16.88 9.19 0.47
N GLN A 30 16.49 8.24 -0.38
CA GLN A 30 15.07 8.02 -0.68
C GLN A 30 14.30 7.55 0.57
N PHE A 31 13.09 8.08 0.73
CA PHE A 31 12.13 7.57 1.70
C PHE A 31 11.55 6.25 1.20
N ILE A 32 11.47 5.26 2.10
CA ILE A 32 10.96 3.93 1.80
C ILE A 32 9.50 3.77 2.23
N ASP A 33 9.09 4.52 3.26
CA ASP A 33 7.73 4.45 3.78
C ASP A 33 7.30 5.78 4.39
N PHE A 34 6.01 6.06 4.28
CA PHE A 34 5.37 7.20 4.90
C PHE A 34 4.07 6.75 5.58
N SER A 35 3.87 7.20 6.80
CA SER A 35 2.64 6.98 7.55
C SER A 35 2.11 8.31 8.06
N PHE A 36 0.82 8.59 7.87
CA PHE A 36 0.19 9.88 8.21
C PHE A 36 -1.10 9.66 8.97
N ASN A 37 -1.33 10.46 10.01
CA ASN A 37 -2.64 10.44 10.65
C ASN A 37 -3.74 11.00 9.75
N LYS A 38 -4.98 10.70 10.13
CA LYS A 38 -6.20 10.97 9.33
C LYS A 38 -6.36 12.44 8.90
N ASP A 39 -5.94 13.38 9.74
CA ASP A 39 -6.03 14.82 9.49
C ASP A 39 -4.73 15.42 8.91
N LEU A 40 -3.73 14.58 8.62
CA LEU A 40 -2.38 14.96 8.18
C LEU A 40 -1.67 15.92 9.15
N SER A 41 -2.08 15.98 10.42
CA SER A 41 -1.39 16.79 11.44
C SER A 41 -0.11 16.14 11.97
N SER A 42 0.15 14.88 11.64
CA SER A 42 1.36 14.16 12.01
C SER A 42 1.73 13.11 10.96
N PHE A 43 3.03 12.91 10.74
CA PHE A 43 3.54 11.83 9.92
C PHE A 43 4.83 11.25 10.49
N SER A 44 5.13 10.01 10.10
CA SER A 44 6.49 9.49 10.11
C SER A 44 6.94 9.15 8.71
N ALA A 45 8.21 9.44 8.41
CA ALA A 45 8.86 8.98 7.20
C ALA A 45 10.11 8.19 7.57
N THR A 46 10.32 7.04 6.94
CA THR A 46 11.52 6.22 7.09
C THR A 46 12.35 6.26 5.81
N SER A 47 13.67 6.33 5.92
CA SER A 47 14.57 6.34 4.76
C SER A 47 15.53 5.16 4.72
N TYR A 48 16.12 4.89 3.55
CA TYR A 48 17.15 3.86 3.39
C TYR A 48 18.37 4.06 4.29
N ASP A 49 18.69 5.32 4.62
CA ASP A 49 19.76 5.67 5.55
C ASP A 49 19.32 5.59 7.02
N ALA A 50 18.21 4.88 7.29
CA ALA A 50 17.70 4.57 8.61
C ALA A 50 17.34 5.80 9.44
N TRP A 51 16.87 6.85 8.78
CA TRP A 51 16.31 8.01 9.45
C TRP A 51 14.82 7.82 9.64
N LEU A 52 14.35 8.18 10.83
CA LEU A 52 12.94 8.33 11.13
C LEU A 52 12.72 9.75 11.58
N LYS A 53 11.82 10.44 10.88
CA LYS A 53 11.42 11.82 11.21
C LYS A 53 9.93 11.89 11.49
N ASP A 54 9.58 12.48 12.63
CA ASP A 54 8.22 12.91 12.99
C ASP A 54 8.02 14.39 12.62
N TRP A 55 6.79 14.77 12.28
CA TRP A 55 6.31 16.16 12.21
C TRP A 55 6.86 17.10 13.29
N LYS A 56 7.07 16.61 14.52
CA LYS A 56 7.67 17.37 15.64
C LYS A 56 9.18 17.61 15.49
N ASN A 57 9.77 17.35 14.32
CA ASN A 57 11.21 17.39 14.03
C ASN A 57 12.04 16.49 14.96
N ILE A 58 11.43 15.43 15.49
CA ILE A 58 12.17 14.41 16.20
C ILE A 58 12.81 13.51 15.16
N THR A 59 14.13 13.54 15.10
CA THR A 59 14.92 12.76 14.16
C THR A 59 15.69 11.68 14.90
N TRP A 60 15.49 10.42 14.53
CA TRP A 60 16.27 9.28 15.01
C TRP A 60 17.06 8.68 13.85
N LYS A 61 18.27 8.22 14.15
CA LYS A 61 19.12 7.48 13.22
C LYS A 61 19.51 6.15 13.84
N TYR A 62 19.32 5.07 13.08
CA TYR A 62 19.72 3.72 13.47
C TYR A 62 20.82 3.22 12.54
N ASP A 63 21.90 2.64 13.05
CA ASP A 63 22.99 2.18 12.17
C ASP A 63 22.60 0.95 11.32
N GLY A 64 21.61 0.19 11.77
CA GLY A 64 21.15 -1.05 11.16
C GLY A 64 19.89 -0.92 10.29
N GLY A 65 19.32 0.27 10.09
CA GLY A 65 18.05 0.42 9.39
C GLY A 65 16.88 0.73 10.31
N ILE A 66 15.79 1.23 9.71
CA ILE A 66 14.47 1.28 10.32
C ILE A 66 13.51 0.56 9.39
N SER A 67 12.70 -0.34 9.93
CA SER A 67 11.69 -1.10 9.18
C SER A 67 10.36 -1.12 9.91
N ASN A 68 9.30 -1.44 9.17
CA ASN A 68 7.98 -1.77 9.70
C ASN A 68 7.43 -0.73 10.69
N ALA A 69 7.53 0.55 10.33
CA ALA A 69 6.92 1.62 11.09
C ALA A 69 5.39 1.49 11.03
N VAL A 70 4.72 1.45 12.17
CA VAL A 70 3.29 1.26 12.27
C VAL A 70 2.69 2.16 13.35
N TYR A 71 1.57 2.81 13.04
CA TYR A 71 0.77 3.54 14.02
C TYR A 71 -0.37 2.69 14.55
N SER A 72 -0.77 2.93 15.79
CA SER A 72 -2.05 2.41 16.28
C SER A 72 -3.20 3.06 15.50
N PRO A 73 -4.36 2.38 15.40
CA PRO A 73 -5.55 2.92 14.74
C PRO A 73 -6.01 4.31 15.21
N ASP A 74 -5.72 4.66 16.47
CA ASP A 74 -6.04 5.97 17.06
C ASP A 74 -4.90 7.00 16.94
N TRP A 75 -3.79 6.62 16.29
CA TRP A 75 -2.60 7.45 16.08
C TRP A 75 -1.90 7.92 17.37
N LYS A 76 -2.27 7.36 18.53
CA LYS A 76 -1.64 7.72 19.81
C LYS A 76 -0.41 6.88 20.14
N LYS A 77 -0.26 5.74 19.47
CA LYS A 77 0.91 4.89 19.59
C LYS A 77 1.60 4.75 18.24
N PHE A 78 2.91 4.72 18.29
CA PHE A 78 3.76 4.47 17.14
C PHE A 78 4.77 3.39 17.53
N ALA A 79 4.92 2.37 16.69
CA ALA A 79 5.89 1.31 16.85
C ALA A 79 6.74 1.18 15.59
N TYR A 80 8.02 0.86 15.74
CA TYR A 80 8.91 0.54 14.61
C TYR A 80 10.03 -0.37 15.07
N GLU A 81 10.72 -0.97 14.09
CA GLU A 81 11.91 -1.77 14.31
C GLU A 81 13.14 -0.93 13.98
N GLY A 82 14.06 -0.82 14.95
CA GLY A 82 15.33 -0.14 14.77
C GLY A 82 16.49 -1.12 14.88
N GLY A 83 17.31 -1.20 13.83
CA GLY A 83 18.53 -2.00 13.80
C GLY A 83 19.71 -1.24 14.41
N ILE A 84 20.42 -1.85 15.34
CA ILE A 84 21.64 -1.32 15.97
C ILE A 84 22.81 -2.20 15.57
N ARG A 85 23.77 -1.64 14.83
CA ARG A 85 25.03 -2.33 14.55
C ARG A 85 25.93 -2.31 15.77
N VAL A 86 26.46 -3.46 16.14
CA VAL A 86 27.37 -3.66 17.26
C VAL A 86 28.57 -4.42 16.74
N HIS A 87 29.74 -3.79 16.80
CA HIS A 87 31.01 -4.43 16.51
C HIS A 87 31.50 -5.15 17.77
N LYS A 88 31.60 -6.48 17.71
CA LYS A 88 32.09 -7.30 18.82
C LYS A 88 32.98 -8.42 18.30
N ASP A 89 34.16 -8.58 18.90
CA ASP A 89 35.11 -9.64 18.57
C ASP A 89 35.49 -9.69 17.07
N GLY A 90 35.58 -8.52 16.42
CA GLY A 90 35.88 -8.39 15.00
C GLY A 90 34.73 -8.76 14.05
N SER A 91 33.53 -9.01 14.59
CA SER A 91 32.31 -9.30 13.82
C SER A 91 31.25 -8.22 14.00
N ASP A 92 30.47 -7.99 12.95
CA ASP A 92 29.36 -7.03 12.93
C ASP A 92 28.05 -7.75 13.22
N TYR A 93 27.42 -7.39 14.34
CA TYR A 93 26.09 -7.88 14.70
C TYR A 93 25.07 -6.77 14.53
N THR A 94 23.89 -7.07 14.01
CA THR A 94 22.75 -6.14 14.07
C THR A 94 21.76 -6.66 15.08
N TYR A 95 21.47 -5.86 16.10
CA TYR A 95 20.40 -6.13 17.05
C TYR A 95 19.19 -5.30 16.69
N TRP A 96 17.99 -5.87 16.83
CA TRP A 96 16.76 -5.14 16.57
C TRP A 96 16.04 -4.80 17.87
N GLU A 97 15.53 -3.58 17.93
CA GLU A 97 14.73 -3.06 19.04
C GLU A 97 13.36 -2.63 18.52
N VAL A 98 12.31 -2.99 19.26
CA VAL A 98 10.97 -2.43 19.04
C VAL A 98 10.85 -1.18 19.89
N VAL A 99 10.69 -0.03 19.24
CA VAL A 99 10.47 1.24 19.92
C VAL A 99 8.99 1.55 19.92
N VAL A 100 8.45 1.96 21.07
CA VAL A 100 7.06 2.42 21.16
C VAL A 100 7.01 3.81 21.77
N ASN A 101 6.38 4.74 21.06
CA ASN A 101 6.25 6.14 21.50
C ASN A 101 7.60 6.75 21.89
N TRP A 102 8.62 6.53 21.04
CA TRP A 102 9.97 7.06 21.24
C TRP A 102 10.70 6.53 22.47
N LYS A 103 10.16 5.49 23.11
CA LYS A 103 10.80 4.81 24.22
C LYS A 103 11.37 3.50 23.71
N ILE A 104 12.70 3.43 23.69
CA ILE A 104 13.42 2.17 23.52
C ILE A 104 13.02 1.27 24.67
N LEU A 105 12.54 0.09 24.33
CA LEU A 105 12.24 -0.93 25.32
C LEU A 105 13.47 -1.81 25.46
N LYS A 106 13.85 -2.07 26.72
CA LYS A 106 15.20 -2.44 27.25
C LYS A 106 15.88 -3.70 26.71
N TRP A 107 15.52 -4.20 25.54
CA TRP A 107 15.91 -5.52 25.09
C TRP A 107 16.42 -5.52 23.65
N ARG A 108 17.57 -6.19 23.47
CA ARG A 108 18.21 -6.40 22.18
C ARG A 108 17.96 -7.84 21.72
N TYR A 109 17.47 -7.97 20.49
CA TYR A 109 17.15 -9.26 19.88
C TYR A 109 17.98 -9.50 18.63
N GLU A 110 18.20 -10.77 18.28
CA GLU A 110 18.89 -11.15 17.05
C GLU A 110 18.07 -10.71 15.83
N GLN A 111 16.75 -10.87 15.92
CA GLN A 111 15.80 -10.43 14.90
C GLN A 111 14.47 -10.02 15.55
N THR A 112 13.83 -8.98 15.02
CA THR A 112 12.41 -8.67 15.24
C THR A 112 11.72 -8.63 13.89
N PHE A 113 10.45 -9.02 13.83
CA PHE A 113 9.68 -8.91 12.59
C PHE A 113 8.26 -8.41 12.85
N ASN A 114 7.82 -7.53 11.93
CA ASN A 114 6.43 -7.16 11.66
C ASN A 114 5.64 -6.69 12.89
N PRO A 115 6.06 -5.62 13.60
CA PRO A 115 5.17 -4.99 14.57
C PRO A 115 3.84 -4.63 13.90
N SER A 116 2.75 -4.99 14.55
CA SER A 116 1.41 -4.72 14.07
C SER A 116 0.49 -4.39 15.23
N PHE A 117 -0.30 -3.33 15.07
CA PHE A 117 -1.35 -2.99 16.03
C PHE A 117 -2.66 -3.65 15.63
N SER A 118 -3.27 -4.30 16.61
CA SER A 118 -4.64 -4.76 16.53
C SER A 118 -5.61 -3.56 16.53
N LYS A 119 -6.88 -3.76 16.13
CA LYS A 119 -7.90 -2.69 16.22
C LYS A 119 -8.16 -2.26 17.67
N ALA A 120 -7.89 -3.15 18.64
CA ALA A 120 -7.93 -2.89 20.08
C ALA A 120 -6.62 -2.32 20.63
N TRP A 121 -5.68 -1.95 19.75
CA TRP A 121 -4.40 -1.30 20.08
C TRP A 121 -3.43 -2.18 20.87
N ASP A 122 -3.63 -3.48 20.79
CA ASP A 122 -2.65 -4.46 21.24
C ASP A 122 -1.52 -4.51 20.22
N LEU A 123 -0.28 -4.36 20.67
CA LEU A 123 0.89 -4.50 19.83
C LEU A 123 1.30 -5.96 19.76
N TYR A 124 1.40 -6.50 18.56
CA TYR A 124 1.91 -7.83 18.28
C TYR A 124 3.21 -7.72 17.49
N PHE A 125 4.17 -8.57 17.80
CA PHE A 125 5.44 -8.65 17.06
C PHE A 125 6.12 -9.97 17.37
N PHE A 126 7.01 -10.38 16.47
CA PHE A 126 7.93 -11.48 16.72
C PHE A 126 9.26 -10.97 17.22
N TRP A 127 9.91 -11.81 18.01
CA TRP A 127 11.35 -11.75 18.16
C TRP A 127 11.97 -13.12 17.92
N LYS A 128 13.28 -13.12 17.70
CA LYS A 128 14.13 -14.30 17.73
C LYS A 128 15.31 -14.06 18.67
N LYS A 129 15.54 -15.02 19.58
CA LYS A 129 16.69 -15.04 20.49
C LYS A 129 17.13 -16.47 20.74
N ASN A 130 18.41 -16.77 20.55
CA ASN A 130 18.96 -18.11 20.79
C ASN A 130 18.18 -19.22 20.04
N ASN A 131 17.86 -19.01 18.76
CA ASN A 131 17.02 -19.92 17.95
C ASN A 131 15.61 -20.20 18.51
N ARG A 132 15.11 -19.35 19.40
CA ARG A 132 13.71 -19.37 19.83
C ARG A 132 13.00 -18.17 19.26
N SER A 133 11.91 -18.43 18.57
CA SER A 133 10.99 -17.38 18.14
C SER A 133 9.83 -17.32 19.12
N GLU A 134 9.48 -16.10 19.52
CA GLU A 134 8.34 -15.87 20.39
C GLU A 134 7.43 -14.83 19.77
N LEU A 135 6.13 -15.06 19.92
CA LEU A 135 5.09 -14.12 19.56
C LEU A 135 4.67 -13.38 20.81
N LEU A 136 4.77 -12.06 20.77
CA LEU A 136 4.44 -11.20 21.89
C LEU A 136 3.14 -10.46 21.61
N LYS A 137 2.34 -10.28 22.66
CA LYS A 137 1.19 -9.36 22.71
C LYS A 137 1.40 -8.41 23.87
N ASN A 138 1.58 -7.12 23.59
CA ASN A 138 1.91 -6.10 24.60
C ASN A 138 3.02 -6.59 25.55
N TRP A 139 4.13 -7.07 24.98
CA TRP A 139 5.32 -7.55 25.73
C TRP A 139 5.13 -8.86 26.49
N LYS A 140 3.94 -9.46 26.47
CA LYS A 140 3.70 -10.77 27.05
C LYS A 140 3.87 -11.82 25.97
N VAL A 141 4.72 -12.80 26.25
CA VAL A 141 4.86 -13.99 25.41
C VAL A 141 3.52 -14.73 25.40
N ILE A 142 2.88 -14.78 24.25
CA ILE A 142 1.63 -15.52 24.04
C ILE A 142 1.86 -16.83 23.29
N SER A 143 3.01 -16.97 22.64
CA SER A 143 3.49 -18.23 22.09
C SER A 143 5.01 -18.25 22.15
N SER A 144 5.58 -19.27 22.78
CA SER A 144 7.02 -19.53 22.80
C SER A 144 7.24 -20.95 22.32
N LYS A 145 7.97 -21.10 21.21
CA LYS A 145 8.27 -22.39 20.62
C LYS A 145 9.70 -22.38 20.09
N ASN A 146 10.33 -23.56 20.08
CA ASN A 146 11.66 -23.76 19.47
C ASN A 146 11.57 -23.83 17.94
N TYR A 147 10.68 -23.06 17.33
CA TYR A 147 10.33 -23.09 15.92
C TYR A 147 10.35 -21.67 15.39
N ASP A 148 10.82 -21.50 14.16
CA ASP A 148 10.80 -20.20 13.50
C ASP A 148 9.37 -19.81 13.16
N VAL A 149 9.01 -18.54 13.38
CA VAL A 149 7.70 -18.01 13.01
C VAL A 149 7.90 -16.98 11.89
N SER A 150 7.22 -17.13 10.77
CA SER A 150 7.43 -16.28 9.58
C SER A 150 6.40 -15.16 9.45
N GLU A 151 5.15 -15.44 9.80
CA GLU A 151 4.01 -14.55 9.52
C GLU A 151 2.93 -14.71 10.58
N PHE A 152 2.17 -13.63 10.84
CA PHE A 152 0.95 -13.67 11.62
C PHE A 152 -0.12 -12.76 11.03
N ALA A 153 -1.38 -13.06 11.37
CA ALA A 153 -2.52 -12.21 11.11
C ALA A 153 -3.42 -12.17 12.36
N ILE A 154 -4.02 -11.02 12.60
CA ILE A 154 -4.98 -10.81 13.69
C ILE A 154 -6.33 -10.51 13.02
N SER A 155 -7.40 -11.09 13.54
CA SER A 155 -8.74 -10.74 13.08
C SER A 155 -9.09 -9.30 13.45
N ASP A 156 -9.91 -8.64 12.63
CA ASP A 156 -10.32 -7.25 12.87
C ASP A 156 -10.99 -7.04 14.24
N ASP A 157 -11.72 -8.03 14.75
CA ASP A 157 -12.35 -8.00 16.08
C ASP A 157 -11.37 -8.35 17.23
N ASN A 158 -10.11 -8.64 16.91
CA ASN A 158 -9.02 -9.04 17.81
C ASN A 158 -9.29 -10.31 18.62
N LYS A 159 -10.26 -11.13 18.21
CA LYS A 159 -10.58 -12.38 18.89
C LYS A 159 -9.80 -13.58 18.39
N SER A 160 -9.30 -13.51 17.16
CA SER A 160 -8.56 -14.58 16.53
C SER A 160 -7.15 -14.13 16.16
N LEU A 161 -6.19 -15.02 16.36
CA LEU A 161 -4.80 -14.85 15.99
C LEU A 161 -4.34 -16.09 15.24
N SER A 162 -3.72 -15.85 14.09
CA SER A 162 -3.06 -16.89 13.33
C SER A 162 -1.62 -16.58 13.07
N TYR A 163 -0.79 -17.62 13.04
CA TYR A 163 0.62 -17.49 12.72
C TYR A 163 1.17 -18.77 12.09
N VAL A 164 2.23 -18.61 11.29
CA VAL A 164 2.92 -19.72 10.61
C VAL A 164 4.19 -20.05 11.36
N TRP A 165 4.35 -21.28 11.81
CA TRP A 165 5.61 -21.76 12.37
C TRP A 165 6.30 -22.81 11.46
N TYR A 166 7.59 -23.02 11.67
CA TYR A 166 8.39 -24.01 10.94
C TYR A 166 8.95 -25.06 11.86
N LYS A 167 8.67 -26.32 11.54
CA LYS A 167 9.28 -27.48 12.20
C LYS A 167 9.82 -28.43 11.13
N ASN A 168 11.12 -28.67 11.16
CA ASN A 168 11.83 -29.55 10.21
C ASN A 168 11.55 -29.14 8.75
N ASP A 169 11.70 -27.86 8.43
CA ASP A 169 11.44 -27.28 7.10
C ASP A 169 10.01 -27.49 6.58
N ARG A 170 9.06 -27.73 7.50
CA ARG A 170 7.63 -27.78 7.19
C ARG A 170 6.90 -26.65 7.90
N ALA A 171 6.09 -25.94 7.14
CA ALA A 171 5.21 -24.89 7.60
C ALA A 171 3.92 -25.48 8.19
N TYR A 172 3.47 -24.90 9.30
CA TYR A 172 2.13 -25.17 9.84
C TYR A 172 1.46 -23.85 10.20
N LEU A 173 0.15 -23.79 9.95
CA LEU A 173 -0.69 -22.67 10.31
C LEU A 173 -1.40 -22.95 11.64
N ILE A 174 -1.15 -22.10 12.62
CA ILE A 174 -1.84 -22.10 13.89
C ILE A 174 -2.93 -21.03 13.84
N LYS A 175 -4.14 -21.36 14.29
CA LYS A 175 -5.22 -20.42 14.59
C LYS A 175 -5.69 -20.66 16.01
N ASP A 176 -5.56 -19.65 16.86
CA ASP A 176 -6.00 -19.68 18.26
C ASP A 176 -5.43 -20.87 19.05
N GLY A 177 -4.14 -21.15 18.83
CA GLY A 177 -3.41 -22.26 19.47
C GLY A 177 -3.67 -23.64 18.86
N LYS A 178 -4.52 -23.75 17.84
CA LYS A 178 -4.83 -25.01 17.14
C LYS A 178 -4.20 -25.04 15.75
N ILE A 179 -3.62 -26.18 15.38
CA ILE A 179 -3.10 -26.39 14.02
C ILE A 179 -4.30 -26.57 13.07
N ILE A 180 -4.43 -25.68 12.08
CA ILE A 180 -5.50 -25.73 11.07
C ILE A 180 -4.99 -26.09 9.67
N ALA A 181 -3.67 -26.02 9.45
CA ALA A 181 -2.99 -26.47 8.24
C ALA A 181 -1.59 -26.98 8.62
N LYS A 182 -1.11 -28.05 7.97
CA LYS A 182 0.16 -28.71 8.33
C LYS A 182 0.89 -29.31 7.14
N ASP A 183 2.19 -29.52 7.34
CA ASP A 183 3.06 -30.29 6.44
C ASP A 183 3.21 -29.68 5.03
N PHE A 184 3.13 -28.35 4.94
CA PHE A 184 3.45 -27.58 3.73
C PHE A 184 4.94 -27.21 3.72
N GLU A 185 5.48 -26.86 2.55
CA GLU A 185 6.85 -26.33 2.47
C GLU A 185 6.87 -24.86 2.90
N TYR A 186 5.84 -24.12 2.52
CA TYR A 186 5.71 -22.70 2.84
C TYR A 186 4.22 -22.32 2.94
N ILE A 187 3.91 -21.37 3.83
CA ILE A 187 2.58 -20.76 3.96
C ILE A 187 2.77 -19.26 4.02
N ASP A 188 2.02 -18.51 3.21
CA ASP A 188 2.08 -17.06 3.13
C ASP A 188 0.72 -16.39 2.96
N SER A 189 0.75 -15.06 2.95
CA SER A 189 -0.40 -14.19 2.66
C SER A 189 -1.57 -14.44 3.62
N LEU A 190 -1.27 -14.58 4.91
CA LEU A 190 -2.26 -14.79 5.95
C LEU A 190 -3.14 -13.56 6.06
N LYS A 191 -4.44 -13.73 5.86
CA LYS A 191 -5.37 -12.60 5.94
C LYS A 191 -6.72 -13.01 6.50
N TYR A 192 -7.18 -12.30 7.51
CA TYR A 192 -8.54 -12.46 8.05
C TYR A 192 -9.54 -11.69 7.19
N SER A 193 -10.73 -12.27 7.00
CA SER A 193 -11.88 -11.51 6.49
C SER A 193 -12.24 -10.36 7.43
N PRO A 194 -12.87 -9.27 6.96
CA PRO A 194 -13.26 -8.13 7.80
C PRO A 194 -14.29 -8.53 8.85
N ARG A 195 -15.08 -9.56 8.53
CA ARG A 195 -16.01 -10.19 9.47
C ARG A 195 -15.30 -11.05 10.53
N SER A 196 -13.98 -11.14 10.49
CA SER A 196 -13.13 -11.81 11.47
C SER A 196 -13.33 -13.33 11.62
N SER A 197 -14.20 -13.93 10.80
CA SER A 197 -14.57 -15.35 10.91
C SER A 197 -13.61 -16.27 10.14
N ASP A 198 -13.15 -15.81 8.99
CA ASP A 198 -12.43 -16.62 8.01
C ASP A 198 -10.99 -16.17 7.90
N ILE A 199 -10.07 -17.14 7.84
CA ILE A 199 -8.67 -16.88 7.46
C ILE A 199 -8.41 -17.42 6.06
N PHE A 200 -7.71 -16.63 5.26
CA PHE A 200 -7.20 -17.00 3.96
C PHE A 200 -5.69 -17.11 4.05
N TYR A 201 -5.14 -18.09 3.36
CA TYR A 201 -3.71 -18.31 3.28
C TYR A 201 -3.40 -19.08 2.01
N ILE A 202 -2.20 -18.82 1.49
CA ILE A 202 -1.64 -19.54 0.36
C ILE A 202 -0.64 -20.55 0.91
N THR A 203 -0.61 -21.72 0.29
CA THR A 203 0.33 -22.78 0.65
C THR A 203 1.12 -23.20 -0.57
N HIS A 204 2.37 -23.57 -0.33
CA HIS A 204 3.25 -24.14 -1.33
C HIS A 204 3.64 -25.55 -0.90
N LEU A 205 3.47 -26.49 -1.82
CA LEU A 205 3.86 -27.89 -1.63
C LEU A 205 4.41 -28.41 -2.94
N LYS A 206 5.73 -28.66 -2.98
CA LYS A 206 6.51 -28.86 -4.20
C LYS A 206 6.36 -27.63 -5.09
N ASP A 207 6.08 -27.81 -6.37
CA ASP A 207 5.90 -26.72 -7.32
C ASP A 207 4.47 -26.18 -7.38
N LYS A 208 3.61 -26.56 -6.43
CA LYS A 208 2.17 -26.26 -6.47
C LYS A 208 1.77 -25.25 -5.41
N THR A 209 1.10 -24.20 -5.87
CA THR A 209 0.41 -23.23 -5.03
C THR A 209 -1.06 -23.62 -4.86
N SER A 210 -1.59 -23.46 -3.65
CA SER A 210 -3.03 -23.61 -3.34
C SER A 210 -3.53 -22.49 -2.44
N LEU A 211 -4.75 -22.02 -2.63
CA LEU A 211 -5.43 -21.10 -1.71
C LEU A 211 -6.40 -21.86 -0.84
N TYR A 212 -6.36 -21.55 0.45
CA TYR A 212 -7.27 -22.09 1.44
C TYR A 212 -8.09 -20.99 2.09
N LYS A 213 -9.29 -21.39 2.51
CA LYS A 213 -10.14 -20.66 3.44
C LYS A 213 -10.34 -21.53 4.68
N ASN A 214 -9.77 -21.12 5.82
CA ASN A 214 -9.70 -21.85 7.08
C ASN A 214 -8.97 -23.20 6.96
N SER A 215 -9.65 -24.25 6.51
CA SER A 215 -9.04 -25.56 6.19
C SER A 215 -9.61 -26.14 4.90
N SER A 216 -10.48 -25.39 4.21
CA SER A 216 -11.12 -25.77 2.96
C SER A 216 -10.28 -25.27 1.80
N LEU A 217 -9.88 -26.20 0.94
CA LEU A 217 -9.21 -25.88 -0.32
C LEU A 217 -10.18 -25.11 -1.23
N ILE A 218 -9.78 -23.92 -1.68
CA ILE A 218 -10.54 -23.13 -2.65
C ILE A 218 -10.10 -23.50 -4.08
N PHE A 219 -8.79 -23.60 -4.30
CA PHE A 219 -8.21 -24.14 -5.54
C PHE A 219 -6.79 -24.68 -5.27
N SER A 220 -6.34 -25.61 -6.10
CA SER A 220 -5.00 -26.23 -6.07
C SER A 220 -4.31 -26.24 -7.44
N ASP A 221 -3.03 -26.62 -7.43
CA ASP A 221 -2.27 -27.11 -8.60
C ASP A 221 -1.88 -26.04 -9.64
N TYR A 222 -1.48 -24.84 -9.20
CA TYR A 222 -0.89 -23.84 -10.08
C TYR A 222 0.62 -23.71 -9.87
N ASP A 223 1.35 -23.61 -10.99
CA ASP A 223 2.80 -23.44 -11.03
C ASP A 223 3.16 -21.96 -10.83
N ILE A 224 3.38 -21.58 -9.57
CA ILE A 224 3.93 -20.28 -9.12
C ILE A 224 2.99 -19.06 -9.24
N THR A 225 3.12 -18.20 -8.23
CA THR A 225 2.34 -17.00 -7.93
C THR A 225 2.95 -15.72 -8.50
N LEU A 226 2.11 -14.85 -9.07
CA LEU A 226 2.41 -13.42 -9.17
C LEU A 226 1.72 -12.69 -8.01
N ASN A 227 2.44 -11.74 -7.42
CA ASN A 227 2.11 -10.99 -6.18
C ASN A 227 0.93 -10.00 -6.29
N TRP A 228 -0.08 -10.28 -7.12
CA TRP A 228 -1.27 -9.41 -7.22
C TRP A 228 -2.51 -10.15 -6.77
N ASN A 229 -2.76 -10.04 -5.46
CA ASN A 229 -3.99 -10.42 -4.81
C ASN A 229 -4.81 -9.17 -4.46
N SER A 230 -6.10 -9.20 -4.80
CA SER A 230 -7.04 -8.14 -4.42
C SER A 230 -8.30 -8.78 -3.86
N PHE A 231 -8.66 -8.42 -2.64
CA PHE A 231 -9.95 -8.80 -2.06
C PHE A 231 -10.94 -7.69 -2.34
N ALA A 232 -12.18 -8.06 -2.64
CA ALA A 232 -13.26 -7.10 -2.56
C ALA A 232 -13.36 -6.57 -1.11
N PRO A 233 -13.72 -5.29 -0.87
CA PRO A 233 -13.83 -4.74 0.48
C PRO A 233 -14.74 -5.52 1.45
N ASP A 234 -15.80 -6.14 0.95
CA ASP A 234 -16.71 -7.06 1.67
C ASP A 234 -16.22 -8.51 1.75
N TRP A 235 -15.13 -8.83 1.03
CA TRP A 235 -14.53 -10.16 0.89
C TRP A 235 -15.45 -11.25 0.33
N SER A 236 -16.50 -10.87 -0.40
CA SER A 236 -17.28 -11.84 -1.19
C SER A 236 -16.47 -12.40 -2.37
N SER A 237 -15.48 -11.63 -2.84
CA SER A 237 -14.70 -11.94 -4.04
C SER A 237 -13.21 -11.80 -3.81
N TYR A 238 -12.44 -12.58 -4.56
CA TYR A 238 -10.98 -12.61 -4.49
C TYR A 238 -10.38 -12.70 -5.89
N SER A 239 -9.59 -11.72 -6.25
CA SER A 239 -8.90 -11.69 -7.53
C SER A 239 -7.47 -12.15 -7.35
N TYR A 240 -7.04 -13.11 -8.18
CA TYR A 240 -5.67 -13.59 -8.15
C TYR A 240 -5.08 -13.84 -9.53
N LEU A 241 -3.79 -13.58 -9.68
CA LEU A 241 -3.07 -13.83 -10.91
C LEU A 241 -2.09 -15.00 -10.72
N PHE A 242 -2.25 -16.06 -11.52
CA PHE A 242 -1.28 -17.15 -11.58
C PHE A 242 -0.51 -17.08 -12.89
N SER A 243 0.71 -17.60 -12.85
CA SER A 243 1.37 -18.06 -14.07
C SER A 243 1.20 -19.58 -14.14
N ARG A 244 1.32 -20.17 -15.33
CA ARG A 244 1.51 -21.61 -15.47
C ARG A 244 2.72 -21.85 -16.37
N ASP A 245 3.57 -22.80 -15.98
CA ASP A 245 4.75 -23.37 -16.67
C ASP A 245 5.35 -22.66 -17.90
N ASN A 246 6.68 -22.41 -17.84
CA ASN A 246 7.71 -22.30 -18.90
C ASN A 246 7.43 -21.54 -20.22
N LYS A 247 6.25 -20.95 -20.41
CA LYS A 247 5.86 -20.26 -21.65
C LYS A 247 5.21 -18.91 -21.39
N PHE A 248 5.49 -18.24 -20.28
CA PHE A 248 4.93 -16.91 -19.96
C PHE A 248 3.41 -16.80 -20.20
N GLU A 249 2.68 -17.92 -20.18
CA GLU A 249 1.23 -17.93 -20.35
C GLU A 249 0.65 -17.54 -19.01
N LEU A 250 0.42 -16.24 -18.85
CA LEU A 250 -0.22 -15.68 -17.68
C LEU A 250 -1.68 -16.12 -17.68
N ILE A 251 -2.02 -17.04 -16.79
CA ILE A 251 -3.40 -17.47 -16.54
C ILE A 251 -3.95 -16.62 -15.41
N SER A 252 -4.70 -15.59 -15.79
CA SER A 252 -5.39 -14.76 -14.82
C SER A 252 -6.68 -15.44 -14.39
N ILE A 253 -6.88 -15.66 -13.09
CA ILE A 253 -8.09 -16.30 -12.57
C ILE A 253 -8.85 -15.30 -11.72
N LEU A 254 -10.00 -14.90 -12.23
CA LEU A 254 -10.92 -14.12 -11.43
C LEU A 254 -11.79 -15.05 -10.58
N ILE A 255 -11.66 -14.97 -9.26
CA ILE A 255 -12.54 -15.66 -8.32
C ILE A 255 -13.58 -14.66 -7.77
N LYS A 256 -14.85 -14.95 -7.97
CA LYS A 256 -15.97 -14.23 -7.35
C LYS A 256 -16.86 -15.24 -6.68
N ASP A 257 -17.28 -14.93 -5.45
CA ASP A 257 -18.07 -15.83 -4.64
C ASP A 257 -17.43 -17.24 -4.52
N TRP A 258 -16.09 -17.26 -4.43
CA TRP A 258 -15.27 -18.48 -4.33
C TRP A 258 -15.37 -19.42 -5.53
N LYS A 259 -15.81 -18.91 -6.69
CA LYS A 259 -15.89 -19.63 -7.96
C LYS A 259 -15.00 -18.96 -9.00
N VAL A 260 -14.28 -19.79 -9.76
CA VAL A 260 -13.54 -19.33 -10.94
C VAL A 260 -14.55 -18.84 -11.98
N ILE A 261 -14.57 -17.54 -12.27
CA ILE A 261 -15.47 -16.98 -13.28
C ILE A 261 -14.88 -17.15 -14.68
N LYS A 262 -13.58 -16.87 -14.82
CA LYS A 262 -12.92 -16.81 -16.12
C LYS A 262 -11.41 -16.98 -15.99
N SER A 263 -10.83 -17.66 -16.97
CA SER A 263 -9.39 -17.73 -17.22
C SER A 263 -9.07 -17.03 -18.55
N TRP A 264 -7.93 -16.37 -18.63
CA TRP A 264 -7.41 -15.76 -19.86
C TRP A 264 -5.99 -16.24 -20.11
N TYR A 265 -5.62 -16.41 -21.38
CA TYR A 265 -4.24 -16.70 -21.81
C TYR A 265 -3.49 -15.41 -22.17
N SER A 266 -3.49 -14.43 -21.26
CA SER A 266 -2.78 -13.17 -21.47
C SER A 266 -2.61 -12.39 -20.18
N ALA A 267 -1.70 -11.40 -20.20
CA ALA A 267 -1.40 -10.56 -19.05
C ALA A 267 -2.65 -9.80 -18.55
N MET A 268 -2.90 -9.88 -17.25
CA MET A 268 -3.79 -8.96 -16.55
C MET A 268 -3.01 -8.16 -15.51
N ALA A 269 -3.52 -6.98 -15.19
CA ALA A 269 -2.93 -6.08 -14.22
C ALA A 269 -4.01 -5.23 -13.53
N LEU A 270 -3.64 -4.61 -12.41
CA LEU A 270 -4.44 -3.58 -11.73
C LEU A 270 -5.86 -4.02 -11.33
N LEU A 271 -6.00 -5.24 -10.81
CA LEU A 271 -7.29 -5.75 -10.35
C LEU A 271 -7.77 -4.93 -9.15
N THR A 272 -8.83 -4.16 -9.35
CA THR A 272 -9.34 -3.18 -8.39
C THR A 272 -10.84 -3.38 -8.21
N TYR A 273 -11.25 -3.67 -6.98
CA TYR A 273 -12.68 -3.68 -6.61
C TYR A 273 -13.13 -2.27 -6.25
N SER A 274 -14.39 -1.95 -6.54
CA SER A 274 -15.03 -0.77 -6.00
C SER A 274 -15.22 -0.88 -4.49
N PRO A 275 -15.31 0.24 -3.76
CA PRO A 275 -15.58 0.27 -2.31
C PRO A 275 -16.81 -0.52 -1.87
N ASP A 276 -17.86 -0.56 -2.69
CA ASP A 276 -19.09 -1.34 -2.44
C ASP A 276 -18.99 -2.82 -2.83
N SER A 277 -17.81 -3.29 -3.26
CA SER A 277 -17.54 -4.64 -3.78
C SER A 277 -18.31 -5.09 -5.01
N ASN A 278 -19.21 -4.27 -5.56
CA ASN A 278 -20.10 -4.68 -6.64
C ASN A 278 -19.43 -4.62 -8.01
N ASN A 279 -18.38 -3.80 -8.14
CA ASN A 279 -17.65 -3.63 -9.38
C ASN A 279 -16.21 -4.13 -9.24
N LEU A 280 -15.72 -4.74 -10.32
CA LEU A 280 -14.32 -5.07 -10.49
C LEU A 280 -13.85 -4.46 -11.81
N ALA A 281 -12.74 -3.73 -11.76
CA ALA A 281 -12.03 -3.29 -12.94
C ALA A 281 -10.61 -3.86 -12.98
N TYR A 282 -10.11 -4.12 -14.18
CA TYR A 282 -8.75 -4.59 -14.40
C TYR A 282 -8.27 -4.23 -15.80
N ALA A 283 -6.95 -4.16 -15.96
CA ALA A 283 -6.31 -4.04 -17.24
C ALA A 283 -6.07 -5.44 -17.84
N TRP A 284 -6.43 -5.65 -19.10
CA TRP A 284 -6.23 -6.88 -19.84
C TRP A 284 -5.44 -6.61 -21.11
N TYR A 285 -4.38 -7.38 -21.33
CA TYR A 285 -3.58 -7.33 -22.54
C TYR A 285 -4.13 -8.32 -23.56
N ASN A 286 -4.31 -7.89 -24.81
CA ASN A 286 -4.56 -8.76 -25.96
C ASN A 286 -3.98 -8.08 -27.19
N TRP A 287 -2.66 -8.16 -27.34
CA TRP A 287 -1.83 -7.33 -28.25
C TRP A 287 -1.80 -5.84 -27.92
N LYS A 288 -2.83 -5.36 -27.22
CA LYS A 288 -3.02 -4.01 -26.71
C LYS A 288 -3.70 -4.09 -25.35
N TRP A 289 -3.58 -3.05 -24.54
CA TRP A 289 -4.22 -2.98 -23.24
C TRP A 289 -5.65 -2.45 -23.33
N TYR A 290 -6.54 -3.10 -22.61
CA TYR A 290 -7.94 -2.73 -22.46
C TYR A 290 -8.26 -2.63 -20.97
N ILE A 291 -9.11 -1.70 -20.59
CA ILE A 291 -9.74 -1.71 -19.29
C ILE A 291 -11.03 -2.52 -19.41
N ILE A 292 -11.19 -3.47 -18.50
CA ILE A 292 -12.38 -4.28 -18.34
C ILE A 292 -13.07 -3.85 -17.05
N LYS A 293 -14.39 -3.65 -17.08
CA LYS A 293 -15.23 -3.46 -15.88
C LYS A 293 -16.32 -4.53 -15.90
N ASN A 294 -16.41 -5.32 -14.84
CA ASN A 294 -17.38 -6.40 -14.68
C ASN A 294 -17.43 -7.37 -15.89
N GLY A 295 -16.25 -7.73 -16.41
CA GLY A 295 -16.10 -8.65 -17.53
C GLY A 295 -16.37 -8.05 -18.92
N LYS A 296 -16.70 -6.75 -19.02
CA LYS A 296 -16.95 -6.05 -20.29
C LYS A 296 -15.80 -5.09 -20.61
N VAL A 297 -15.33 -5.10 -21.86
CA VAL A 297 -14.40 -4.08 -22.36
C VAL A 297 -15.12 -2.74 -22.38
N VAL A 298 -14.47 -1.73 -21.85
CA VAL A 298 -15.13 -0.45 -21.55
C VAL A 298 -14.27 0.75 -21.94
N SER A 299 -12.97 0.55 -22.16
CA SER A 299 -12.09 1.55 -22.78
C SER A 299 -11.80 1.26 -24.25
N LYS A 300 -11.21 2.24 -24.93
CA LYS A 300 -10.44 1.99 -26.16
C LYS A 300 -9.18 1.19 -25.83
N TRP A 301 -8.51 0.69 -26.87
CA TRP A 301 -7.22 0.04 -26.72
C TRP A 301 -6.12 1.07 -26.44
N TYR A 302 -5.15 0.68 -25.63
CA TYR A 302 -3.95 1.45 -25.31
C TYR A 302 -2.71 0.63 -25.66
N SER A 303 -1.65 1.31 -26.08
CA SER A 303 -0.41 0.65 -26.49
C SER A 303 0.46 0.25 -25.31
N TYR A 304 0.28 0.92 -24.17
CA TYR A 304 1.04 0.67 -22.96
C TYR A 304 0.13 0.25 -21.82
N ARG A 305 0.75 -0.38 -20.82
CA ARG A 305 0.09 -0.87 -19.62
C ARG A 305 -0.48 0.32 -18.85
N PRO A 306 -1.77 0.32 -18.49
CA PRO A 306 -2.32 1.30 -17.55
C PRO A 306 -1.54 1.24 -16.24
N ARG A 307 -1.36 2.38 -15.57
CA ARG A 307 -0.58 2.48 -14.32
C ARG A 307 -1.43 2.31 -13.08
N GLU A 308 -2.68 2.77 -13.13
CA GLU A 308 -3.57 2.84 -11.99
C GLU A 308 -5.02 2.68 -12.45
N ILE A 309 -5.85 2.04 -11.62
CA ILE A 309 -7.31 2.05 -11.70
C ILE A 309 -7.81 2.38 -10.29
N ILE A 310 -8.66 3.38 -10.14
CA ILE A 310 -9.22 3.78 -8.85
C ILE A 310 -10.71 4.06 -8.97
N PHE A 311 -11.51 3.51 -8.05
CA PHE A 311 -12.94 3.81 -7.94
C PHE A 311 -13.17 5.01 -7.02
N SER A 312 -14.22 5.79 -7.31
CA SER A 312 -14.74 6.75 -6.35
C SER A 312 -15.27 6.03 -5.10
N PRO A 313 -15.23 6.66 -3.91
CA PRO A 313 -15.78 6.09 -2.66
C PRO A 313 -17.23 5.63 -2.77
N ASP A 314 -18.07 6.31 -3.56
CA ASP A 314 -19.46 5.93 -3.82
C ASP A 314 -19.62 4.81 -4.87
N SER A 315 -18.50 4.31 -5.41
CA SER A 315 -18.41 3.22 -6.39
C SER A 315 -19.04 3.49 -7.77
N LYS A 316 -19.51 4.72 -8.03
CA LYS A 316 -20.20 5.06 -9.29
C LYS A 316 -19.25 5.42 -10.41
N SER A 317 -18.21 6.19 -10.08
CA SER A 317 -17.17 6.59 -11.02
C SER A 317 -15.89 5.81 -10.79
N PHE A 318 -15.04 5.79 -11.80
CA PHE A 318 -13.67 5.32 -11.64
C PHE A 318 -12.77 6.04 -12.64
N SER A 319 -11.49 6.10 -12.29
CA SER A 319 -10.44 6.73 -13.07
C SER A 319 -9.31 5.77 -13.31
N PHE A 320 -8.54 6.05 -14.35
CA PHE A 320 -7.32 5.31 -14.64
C PHE A 320 -6.29 6.20 -15.32
N VAL A 321 -5.03 5.82 -15.15
CA VAL A 321 -3.89 6.48 -15.78
C VAL A 321 -3.31 5.54 -16.84
N VAL A 322 -3.11 6.04 -18.05
CA VAL A 322 -2.55 5.29 -19.17
C VAL A 322 -1.43 6.04 -19.85
N ASP A 323 -0.42 5.28 -20.28
CA ASP A 323 0.64 5.78 -21.13
C ASP A 323 0.23 5.66 -22.60
N SER A 324 0.51 6.68 -23.39
CA SER A 324 0.38 6.72 -24.83
C SER A 324 1.73 6.50 -25.50
N TRP A 325 1.71 6.37 -26.83
CA TRP A 325 2.89 6.54 -27.65
C TRP A 325 3.60 7.85 -27.27
N TRP A 326 4.94 7.85 -27.29
CA TRP A 326 5.81 8.98 -26.92
C TRP A 326 5.96 9.28 -25.42
N GLN A 327 5.78 8.27 -24.55
CA GLN A 327 5.96 8.40 -23.10
C GLN A 327 5.05 9.48 -22.47
N LYS A 328 3.95 9.78 -23.14
CA LYS A 328 2.97 10.74 -22.66
C LYS A 328 1.92 10.01 -21.85
N THR A 329 1.49 10.55 -20.71
CA THR A 329 0.46 9.96 -19.87
C THR A 329 -0.85 10.72 -20.03
N SER A 330 -1.96 10.03 -19.77
CA SER A 330 -3.30 10.58 -19.83
C SER A 330 -4.12 10.06 -18.66
N VAL A 331 -4.94 10.95 -18.09
CA VAL A 331 -5.91 10.61 -17.04
C VAL A 331 -7.27 10.48 -17.69
N ALA A 332 -7.93 9.36 -17.44
CA ALA A 332 -9.30 9.12 -17.84
C ALA A 332 -10.21 8.99 -16.60
N LYS A 333 -11.43 9.50 -16.73
CA LYS A 333 -12.54 9.34 -15.76
C LYS A 333 -13.73 8.88 -16.55
N ASP A 334 -14.31 7.76 -16.14
CA ASP A 334 -15.50 7.18 -16.78
C ASP A 334 -15.37 7.10 -18.30
N TRP A 335 -14.23 6.56 -18.78
CA TRP A 335 -13.91 6.32 -20.20
C TRP A 335 -13.59 7.56 -21.04
N VAL A 336 -13.78 8.75 -20.48
CA VAL A 336 -13.42 10.01 -21.13
C VAL A 336 -11.97 10.31 -20.79
N ILE A 337 -11.12 10.42 -21.81
CA ILE A 337 -9.77 10.98 -21.62
C ILE A 337 -9.97 12.45 -21.36
N ILE A 338 -9.65 12.93 -20.16
CA ILE A 338 -9.85 14.34 -19.85
C ILE A 338 -8.60 15.16 -20.12
N ASN A 339 -7.42 14.53 -20.07
CA ASN A 339 -6.20 15.22 -20.43
C ASN A 339 -5.23 14.32 -21.17
N THR A 340 -4.54 14.92 -22.15
CA THR A 340 -3.58 14.24 -23.02
C THR A 340 -2.26 14.97 -22.99
N SER A 341 -1.18 14.20 -23.08
CA SER A 341 0.15 14.66 -23.51
C SER A 341 1.09 15.16 -22.44
N PHE A 342 1.24 14.41 -21.36
CA PHE A 342 2.06 14.79 -20.22
C PHE A 342 3.27 13.89 -20.03
N LYS A 343 4.42 14.41 -19.61
CA LYS A 343 5.61 13.58 -19.33
C LYS A 343 5.30 12.52 -18.28
N SER A 344 4.53 12.89 -17.26
CA SER A 344 4.00 11.94 -16.27
C SER A 344 2.70 12.43 -15.64
N SER A 345 1.87 11.47 -15.20
CA SER A 345 0.69 11.70 -14.38
C SER A 345 0.54 10.53 -13.43
N GLN A 346 0.14 10.80 -12.19
CA GLN A 346 0.06 9.78 -11.13
C GLN A 346 -0.87 10.24 -10.00
N ASN A 347 -1.20 9.29 -9.12
CA ASN A 347 -1.90 9.51 -7.86
C ASN A 347 -3.28 10.14 -8.04
N VAL A 348 -4.17 9.47 -8.76
CA VAL A 348 -5.57 9.93 -8.80
C VAL A 348 -6.21 9.63 -7.45
N ILE A 349 -6.73 10.64 -6.74
CA ILE A 349 -7.35 10.48 -5.42
C ILE A 349 -8.75 11.07 -5.42
N TYR A 350 -9.76 10.29 -5.08
CA TYR A 350 -11.15 10.76 -4.97
C TYR A 350 -11.50 11.25 -3.57
N SER A 351 -12.39 12.25 -3.52
CA SER A 351 -13.00 12.70 -2.27
C SER A 351 -13.83 11.66 -1.59
N SER A 352 -13.86 11.70 -0.26
CA SER A 352 -14.72 10.82 0.55
C SER A 352 -16.19 10.94 0.14
N ASP A 353 -16.62 12.12 -0.30
CA ASP A 353 -17.96 12.36 -0.86
C ASP A 353 -18.09 12.09 -2.38
N SER A 354 -17.00 11.64 -3.02
CA SER A 354 -16.89 11.30 -4.45
C SER A 354 -17.10 12.44 -5.46
N LYS A 355 -17.24 13.68 -4.99
CA LYS A 355 -17.49 14.85 -5.86
C LYS A 355 -16.23 15.47 -6.41
N HIS A 356 -15.14 15.39 -5.65
CA HIS A 356 -13.86 15.99 -5.98
C HIS A 356 -12.82 14.92 -6.24
N TYR A 357 -11.77 15.26 -6.97
CA TYR A 357 -10.60 14.40 -7.08
C TYR A 357 -9.35 15.22 -7.38
N PHE A 358 -8.23 14.67 -6.95
CA PHE A 358 -6.89 15.18 -7.19
C PHE A 358 -6.15 14.29 -8.17
N TYR A 359 -5.22 14.89 -8.90
CA TYR A 359 -4.17 14.16 -9.59
C TYR A 359 -2.94 15.05 -9.80
N ILE A 360 -1.81 14.41 -10.02
CA ILE A 360 -0.56 15.08 -10.37
C ILE A 360 -0.37 15.01 -11.88
N TRP A 361 0.11 16.12 -12.46
CA TRP A 361 0.59 16.16 -13.84
C TRP A 361 1.93 16.90 -13.90
N CYS A 362 2.97 16.29 -14.48
CA CYS A 362 4.23 16.95 -14.84
C CYS A 362 4.38 17.21 -16.36
N ASN A 363 4.85 18.41 -16.71
CA ASN A 363 5.14 18.78 -18.10
C ASN A 363 6.56 18.34 -18.52
N ASP A 364 6.93 18.64 -19.77
CA ASP A 364 8.22 18.21 -20.33
C ASP A 364 9.44 18.84 -19.62
N ASN A 365 9.24 19.97 -18.92
CA ASN A 365 10.26 20.67 -18.13
C ASN A 365 10.31 20.23 -16.67
N ASP A 366 9.71 19.08 -16.32
CA ASP A 366 9.63 18.52 -14.96
C ASP A 366 8.85 19.37 -13.94
N ALA A 367 8.26 20.49 -14.36
CA ALA A 367 7.34 21.22 -13.51
C ALA A 367 6.03 20.45 -13.37
N CYS A 368 5.59 20.23 -12.13
CA CYS A 368 4.42 19.45 -11.81
C CYS A 368 3.30 20.31 -11.22
N ASN A 369 2.06 20.00 -11.60
CA ASN A 369 0.85 20.63 -11.14
C ASN A 369 0.05 19.65 -10.29
N ILE A 370 -0.44 20.13 -9.14
CA ILE A 370 -1.49 19.47 -8.37
C ILE A 370 -2.82 20.03 -8.86
N ILE A 371 -3.68 19.16 -9.37
CA ILE A 371 -4.94 19.54 -9.99
C ILE A 371 -6.09 19.01 -9.16
N LYS A 372 -7.02 19.90 -8.80
CA LYS A 372 -8.29 19.58 -8.16
C LYS A 372 -9.42 19.91 -9.14
N ASP A 373 -10.20 18.93 -9.54
CA ASP A 373 -11.38 19.14 -10.41
C ASP A 373 -11.09 20.02 -11.63
N TRP A 374 -10.03 19.69 -12.37
CA TRP A 374 -9.54 20.43 -13.55
C TRP A 374 -8.86 21.77 -13.28
N THR A 375 -8.83 22.22 -12.03
CA THR A 375 -8.19 23.47 -11.64
C THR A 375 -6.80 23.19 -11.08
N ILE A 376 -5.78 23.83 -11.64
CA ILE A 376 -4.43 23.81 -11.05
C ILE A 376 -4.50 24.60 -9.74
N ILE A 377 -4.25 23.93 -8.62
CA ILE A 377 -4.23 24.59 -7.31
C ILE A 377 -2.81 24.86 -6.82
N LYS A 378 -1.82 24.13 -7.36
CA LYS A 378 -0.41 24.29 -7.03
C LYS A 378 0.46 23.88 -8.20
N THR A 379 1.51 24.64 -8.45
CA THR A 379 2.61 24.28 -9.35
C THR A 379 3.89 24.20 -8.54
N THR A 380 4.66 23.14 -8.75
CA THR A 380 6.03 22.98 -8.25
C THR A 380 6.98 22.94 -9.45
N PRO A 381 8.15 23.59 -9.38
CA PRO A 381 9.14 23.51 -10.47
C PRO A 381 9.84 22.14 -10.52
N ASP A 382 9.52 21.24 -9.60
CA ASP A 382 10.22 19.98 -9.39
C ASP A 382 9.29 18.76 -9.50
N ILE A 383 9.92 17.58 -9.57
CA ILE A 383 9.28 16.29 -9.67
C ILE A 383 8.50 15.97 -8.39
N LEU A 384 7.17 16.05 -8.48
CA LEU A 384 6.26 15.57 -7.44
C LEU A 384 6.29 14.03 -7.41
N THR A 385 6.43 13.46 -6.21
CA THR A 385 6.46 12.00 -6.02
C THR A 385 5.13 11.47 -5.49
N ASN A 386 4.55 12.15 -4.50
CA ASN A 386 3.32 11.71 -3.85
C ASN A 386 2.42 12.88 -3.46
N ILE A 387 1.12 12.63 -3.42
CA ILE A 387 0.12 13.49 -2.79
C ILE A 387 -0.74 12.65 -1.84
N PHE A 388 -1.11 13.25 -0.72
CA PHE A 388 -2.03 12.71 0.26
C PHE A 388 -3.07 13.79 0.56
N VAL A 389 -4.32 13.38 0.77
CA VAL A 389 -5.42 14.30 1.06
C VAL A 389 -5.99 13.93 2.43
N SER A 390 -6.19 14.93 3.28
CA SER A 390 -6.81 14.76 4.60
C SER A 390 -8.22 14.18 4.50
N GLU A 391 -8.68 13.45 5.52
CA GLU A 391 -10.05 12.91 5.57
C GLU A 391 -11.13 14.01 5.48
N THR A 392 -10.80 15.22 5.93
CA THR A 392 -11.66 16.42 5.88
C THR A 392 -11.64 17.15 4.55
N TRP A 393 -10.78 16.77 3.60
CA TRP A 393 -10.73 17.35 2.26
C TRP A 393 -10.51 18.87 2.23
N ASN A 394 -9.73 19.38 3.18
CA ASN A 394 -9.32 20.78 3.25
C ASN A 394 -7.80 20.97 3.26
N LYS A 395 -7.04 19.88 3.47
CA LYS A 395 -5.58 19.86 3.46
C LYS A 395 -5.04 18.81 2.51
N ILE A 396 -3.98 19.16 1.78
CA ILE A 396 -3.12 18.22 1.08
C ILE A 396 -1.74 18.19 1.73
N LEU A 397 -1.10 17.03 1.69
CA LEU A 397 0.33 16.86 1.91
C LEU A 397 0.94 16.37 0.61
N TYR A 398 2.03 16.98 0.17
CA TYR A 398 2.68 16.59 -1.07
C TYR A 398 4.19 16.54 -0.89
N ALA A 399 4.82 15.63 -1.63
CA ALA A 399 6.25 15.41 -1.60
C ALA A 399 6.87 15.63 -2.99
N TRP A 400 8.05 16.21 -3.05
CA TRP A 400 8.81 16.43 -4.29
C TRP A 400 10.31 16.22 -4.10
N ILE A 401 11.01 16.05 -5.23
CA ILE A 401 12.47 15.90 -5.27
C ILE A 401 13.09 17.11 -5.97
N ARG A 402 14.02 17.81 -5.31
CA ARG A 402 14.85 18.86 -5.91
C ARG A 402 16.31 18.65 -5.50
N ASP A 403 17.23 18.69 -6.47
CA ASP A 403 18.67 18.51 -6.24
C ASP A 403 19.00 17.24 -5.41
N ASP A 404 18.40 16.11 -5.78
CA ASP A 404 18.49 14.80 -5.09
C ASP A 404 18.05 14.81 -3.62
N LYS A 405 17.28 15.82 -3.20
CA LYS A 405 16.71 15.92 -1.86
C LYS A 405 15.20 15.82 -1.92
N TYR A 406 14.65 15.15 -0.91
CA TYR A 406 13.20 15.08 -0.73
C TYR A 406 12.71 16.26 0.11
N TYR A 407 11.55 16.75 -0.26
CA TYR A 407 10.82 17.80 0.45
C TYR A 407 9.38 17.37 0.63
N VAL A 408 8.76 17.82 1.71
CA VAL A 408 7.35 17.61 2.01
C VAL A 408 6.76 18.94 2.44
N ALA A 409 5.55 19.24 2.00
CA ALA A 409 4.81 20.41 2.44
C ALA A 409 3.33 20.06 2.60
N THR A 410 2.65 20.84 3.43
CA THR A 410 1.19 20.84 3.54
C THR A 410 0.61 22.13 3.00
N MET A 411 -0.60 22.07 2.47
CA MET A 411 -1.32 23.23 1.96
C MET A 411 -2.82 23.09 2.24
N ASP A 412 -3.42 24.15 2.79
CA ASP A 412 -4.87 24.34 2.81
C ASP A 412 -5.35 24.78 1.42
N TYR A 413 -6.51 24.34 0.95
CA TYR A 413 -6.99 24.63 -0.42
C TYR A 413 -8.49 24.90 -0.54
#